data_AF-A0A7L4BGW0-F1
#
_entry.id   AF-A0A7L4BGW0-F1
#
_cell.length_a   1.000
_cell.length_b   1.000
_cell.length_c   1.000
_cell.angle_alpha   90.00
_cell.angle_beta   90.00
_cell.angle_gamma   90.00
#
_symmetry.space_group_name_H-M   'P 1'
#
loop_
_entity.id
_entity.type
_entity.pdbx_description
1 polymer ?
#
loop_
_entity_poly.entity_id
_entity_poly.type
_entity_poly.pdbx_seq_one_letter_code
_entity_poly.pdbx_strand_id
1 'polypeptide(L)'
;LSCAFPGNKELEPLKYAKVATAASVSRQKVEGCIQGTTSLLSHCLGKGETVAFVLRNVGVLLVEGRRLQMRFYYDFLERMSGKKNLERAAFKVPQLLKMVVSRVIPIASLTFYGRVIIFP
;
A
#
# COMPACT_ATOMS: atom_id res chain seq x y z
N LEU A 1 -1.85 -13.52 13.10
CA LEU A 1 -1.21 -13.73 11.79
C LEU A 1 0.27 -13.47 11.94
N SER A 2 1.10 -14.51 12.10
CA SER A 2 2.54 -14.34 12.00
C SER A 2 2.90 -14.25 10.52
N CYS A 3 3.19 -13.04 10.04
CA CYS A 3 3.79 -12.88 8.73
C CYS A 3 5.27 -13.23 8.88
N ALA A 4 5.68 -14.43 8.47
CA ALA A 4 7.09 -14.73 8.29
C ALA A 4 7.59 -13.89 7.11
N PHE A 5 8.34 -12.81 7.39
CA PHE A 5 9.02 -12.04 6.36
C PHE A 5 10.22 -12.86 5.85
N PRO A 6 10.44 -12.98 4.53
CA PRO A 6 11.64 -13.62 4.02
C PRO A 6 12.87 -12.79 4.42
N GLY A 7 13.77 -13.43 5.17
CA GLY A 7 14.90 -12.80 5.85
C GLY A 7 14.53 -12.48 7.29
N ASN A 8 15.22 -13.11 8.26
CA ASN A 8 15.09 -12.93 9.72
C ASN A 8 15.37 -11.49 10.18
N LYS A 9 14.60 -10.52 9.70
CA LYS A 9 14.60 -9.14 10.18
C LYS A 9 13.43 -9.00 11.13
N GLU A 10 13.75 -8.75 12.39
CA GLU A 10 12.75 -8.39 13.38
C GLU A 10 12.04 -7.11 12.90
N LEU A 11 10.71 -7.17 12.86
CA LEU A 11 9.91 -6.00 12.51
C LEU A 11 9.89 -5.06 13.70
N GLU A 12 10.37 -3.83 13.54
CA GLU A 12 10.20 -2.83 14.57
C GLU A 12 8.69 -2.56 14.80
N PRO A 13 8.24 -2.51 16.06
CA PRO A 13 6.89 -2.09 16.38
C PRO A 13 6.61 -0.67 15.85
N LEU A 14 5.39 -0.46 15.37
CA LEU A 14 4.99 0.86 14.90
C LEU A 14 5.02 1.87 16.06
N LYS A 15 5.75 2.97 15.85
CA LYS A 15 5.86 4.07 16.81
C LYS A 15 4.62 4.96 16.72
N TYR A 16 3.48 4.53 17.28
CA TYR A 16 2.19 5.23 17.21
C TYR A 16 2.28 6.71 17.60
N ALA A 17 3.04 7.05 18.65
CA ALA A 17 3.23 8.44 19.07
C ALA A 17 3.89 9.30 17.98
N LYS A 18 4.92 8.77 17.30
CA LYS A 18 5.61 9.49 16.21
C LYS A 18 4.68 9.73 15.02
N VAL A 19 3.85 8.74 14.68
CA VAL A 19 2.83 8.87 13.63
C VAL A 19 1.77 9.88 14.01
N ALA A 20 1.28 9.85 15.26
CA ALA A 20 0.29 10.76 15.79
C ALA A 20 0.77 12.22 15.71
N THR A 21 2.01 12.48 16.12
CA THR A 21 2.65 13.80 15.99
C THR A 21 2.76 14.22 14.52
N ALA A 22 3.28 13.36 13.64
CA ALA A 22 3.46 13.67 12.22
C ALA A 22 2.12 13.95 11.50
N ALA A 23 1.05 13.26 11.89
CA ALA A 23 -0.28 13.43 11.33
C ALA A 23 -1.15 14.46 12.09
N SER A 24 -0.64 15.07 13.17
CA SER A 24 -1.37 16.03 14.01
C SER A 24 -2.71 15.49 14.52
N VAL A 25 -2.71 14.24 14.98
CA VAL A 25 -3.90 13.56 15.54
C VAL A 25 -3.55 12.89 16.87
N SER A 26 -4.56 12.45 17.62
CA SER A 26 -4.33 11.69 18.85
C SER A 26 -3.76 10.30 18.56
N ARG A 27 -2.99 9.77 19.51
CA ARG A 27 -2.49 8.39 19.46
C ARG A 27 -3.63 7.37 19.30
N GLN A 28 -4.73 7.55 20.01
CA GLN A 28 -5.92 6.70 19.92
C GLN A 28 -6.52 6.70 18.51
N LYS A 29 -6.55 7.86 17.84
CA LYS A 29 -7.03 7.95 16.45
C LYS A 29 -6.11 7.17 15.50
N VAL A 30 -4.80 7.27 15.68
CA VAL A 30 -3.83 6.49 14.88
C VAL A 30 -4.02 4.99 15.11
N GLU A 31 -4.10 4.54 16.36
CA GLU A 31 -4.33 3.13 16.71
C GLU A 31 -5.63 2.62 16.09
N GLY A 32 -6.73 3.35 16.24
CA GLY A 32 -8.03 3.00 15.66
C GLY A 32 -8.00 2.93 14.13
N CYS A 33 -7.34 3.88 13.46
CA CYS A 33 -7.21 3.87 11.99
C CYS A 33 -6.40 2.66 11.51
N ILE A 34 -5.31 2.31 12.19
CA ILE A 34 -4.47 1.16 11.83
C ILE A 34 -5.21 -0.14 12.07
N GLN A 35 -5.87 -0.28 13.21
CA GLN A 35 -6.65 -1.47 13.52
C GLN A 35 -7.79 -1.64 12.52
N GLY A 36 -8.58 -0.59 12.27
CA GLY A 36 -9.68 -0.63 11.29
C GLY A 36 -9.22 -1.00 9.89
N THR A 37 -8.12 -0.40 9.42
CA THR A 37 -7.54 -0.70 8.09
C THR A 37 -7.02 -2.14 8.01
N THR A 38 -6.31 -2.60 9.04
CA THR A 38 -5.77 -3.97 9.10
C THR A 38 -6.89 -5.01 9.17
N SER A 39 -7.93 -4.75 9.96
CA SER A 39 -9.12 -5.59 10.05
C SER A 39 -9.85 -5.69 8.71
N LEU A 40 -10.01 -4.57 8.00
CA LEU A 40 -10.64 -4.55 6.68
C LEU A 40 -9.85 -5.37 5.66
N LEU A 41 -8.52 -5.16 5.60
CA LEU A 41 -7.64 -5.93 4.72
C LEU A 41 -7.68 -7.43 5.02
N SER A 42 -7.62 -7.79 6.31
CA SER A 42 -7.70 -9.18 6.77
C SER A 42 -9.03 -9.83 6.40
N HIS A 43 -10.14 -9.12 6.57
CA HIS A 43 -11.47 -9.60 6.19
C HIS A 43 -11.58 -9.87 4.68
N CYS A 44 -11.14 -8.92 3.83
CA CYS A 44 -11.18 -9.09 2.38
C CYS A 44 -10.32 -10.28 1.92
N LEU A 45 -9.12 -10.44 2.51
CA LEU A 45 -8.25 -11.59 2.24
C LEU A 45 -8.85 -12.91 2.69
N GLY A 46 -9.44 -12.96 3.89
CA GLY A 46 -10.05 -14.17 4.43
C GLY A 46 -11.22 -14.68 3.58
N LYS A 47 -12.01 -13.76 3.02
CA LYS A 47 -13.12 -14.09 2.12
C LYS A 47 -12.71 -14.31 0.66
N GLY A 48 -11.46 -14.01 0.30
CA GLY A 48 -11.02 -14.04 -1.09
C GLY A 48 -11.70 -12.99 -1.97
N GLU A 49 -12.12 -11.86 -1.39
CA GLU A 49 -12.75 -10.78 -2.14
C GLU A 49 -11.76 -10.18 -3.14
N THR A 50 -12.24 -9.81 -4.32
CA THR A 50 -11.47 -8.96 -5.24
C THR A 50 -11.76 -7.51 -4.90
N VAL A 51 -10.74 -6.78 -4.43
CA VAL A 51 -10.86 -5.41 -3.93
C VAL A 51 -9.63 -4.61 -4.33
N ALA A 52 -9.84 -3.41 -4.86
CA ALA A 52 -8.80 -2.42 -5.08
C ALA A 52 -8.83 -1.36 -3.97
N PHE A 53 -7.74 -1.26 -3.20
CA PHE A 53 -7.55 -0.21 -2.21
C PHE A 53 -6.69 0.90 -2.81
N VAL A 54 -7.28 2.08 -3.00
CA VAL A 54 -6.58 3.27 -3.47
C VAL A 54 -6.03 4.02 -2.27
N LEU A 55 -4.71 4.08 -2.15
CA LEU A 55 -3.98 4.86 -1.15
C LEU A 55 -3.54 6.16 -1.83
N ARG A 56 -4.30 7.24 -1.66
CA ARG A 56 -4.25 8.47 -2.47
C ARG A 56 -2.86 9.02 -2.76
N ASN A 57 -1.93 8.90 -1.81
CA ASN A 57 -0.57 9.45 -1.92
C ASN A 57 0.52 8.40 -2.13
N VAL A 58 0.14 7.12 -2.23
CA VAL A 58 1.08 5.98 -2.25
C VAL A 58 0.90 5.15 -3.53
N GLY A 59 -0.33 4.74 -3.84
CA GLY A 59 -0.60 3.83 -4.95
C GLY A 59 -1.88 3.04 -4.78
N VAL A 60 -1.94 1.86 -5.40
CA VAL A 60 -3.10 0.95 -5.37
C VAL A 60 -2.65 -0.43 -4.89
N LEU A 61 -3.29 -0.92 -3.84
CA LEU A 61 -3.16 -2.31 -3.40
C LEU A 61 -4.33 -3.12 -3.96
N LEU A 62 -4.01 -4.02 -4.88
CA LEU A 62 -4.97 -4.95 -5.46
C LEU A 62 -4.99 -6.23 -4.63
N VAL A 63 -6.19 -6.64 -4.24
CA VAL A 63 -6.48 -7.95 -3.66
C VAL A 63 -7.27 -8.75 -4.68
N GLU A 64 -6.76 -9.91 -5.06
CA GLU A 64 -7.42 -10.82 -6.00
C GLU A 64 -7.37 -12.23 -5.43
N GLY A 65 -8.51 -12.70 -4.92
CA GLY A 65 -8.58 -13.92 -4.12
C GLY A 65 -7.69 -13.79 -2.88
N ARG A 66 -6.62 -14.60 -2.80
CA ARG A 66 -5.63 -14.56 -1.70
C ARG A 66 -4.31 -13.90 -2.09
N ARG A 67 -4.24 -13.27 -3.27
CA ARG A 67 -3.04 -12.60 -3.77
C ARG A 67 -3.14 -11.10 -3.53
N LEU A 68 -2.00 -10.52 -3.16
CA LEU A 68 -1.82 -9.08 -2.97
C LEU A 68 -0.84 -8.57 -4.02
N GLN A 69 -1.22 -7.53 -4.75
CA GLN A 69 -0.32 -6.81 -5.65
C GLN A 69 -0.34 -5.32 -5.33
N MET A 70 0.80 -4.80 -4.88
CA MET A 70 0.99 -3.36 -4.68
C MET A 70 1.51 -2.72 -5.97
N ARG A 71 0.87 -1.63 -6.40
CA ARG A 71 1.35 -0.74 -7.45
C ARG A 71 1.51 0.65 -6.87
N PHE A 72 2.63 1.31 -7.13
CA PHE A 72 2.96 2.61 -6.56
C PHE A 72 2.83 3.73 -7.58
N TYR A 73 2.48 4.93 -7.12
CA TYR A 73 2.64 6.11 -7.96
C TYR A 73 4.12 6.42 -8.13
N TYR A 74 4.51 6.83 -9.34
CA TYR A 74 5.91 7.13 -9.65
C TYR A 74 6.48 8.20 -8.70
N ASP A 75 5.72 9.27 -8.45
CA ASP A 75 6.14 10.38 -7.59
C ASP A 75 6.28 9.98 -6.12
N PHE A 76 5.53 8.98 -5.65
CA PHE A 76 5.74 8.37 -4.35
C PHE A 76 7.09 7.63 -4.28
N LEU A 77 7.38 6.78 -5.26
CA LEU A 77 8.65 6.05 -5.31
C LEU A 77 9.85 6.98 -5.47
N GLU A 78 9.69 8.03 -6.27
CA GLU A 78 10.69 9.07 -6.46
C GLU A 78 10.98 9.81 -5.15
N ARG A 79 9.94 10.16 -4.37
CA ARG A 79 10.11 10.79 -3.06
C ARG A 79 10.82 9.88 -2.06
N MET A 80 10.54 8.58 -2.09
CA MET A 80 11.11 7.61 -1.14
C MET A 80 12.55 7.21 -1.50
N SER A 81 12.86 7.07 -2.79
CA SER A 81 14.13 6.49 -3.26
C SER A 81 15.09 7.52 -3.83
N GLY A 82 14.57 8.68 -4.24
CA GLY A 82 15.26 9.65 -5.09
C GLY A 82 15.24 9.26 -6.57
N LYS A 83 15.04 10.24 -7.45
CA LYS A 83 14.93 10.05 -8.90
C LYS A 83 16.04 9.21 -9.52
N LYS A 84 17.31 9.57 -9.26
CA LYS A 84 18.48 8.87 -9.81
C LYS A 84 18.54 7.39 -9.42
N ASN A 85 18.16 7.06 -8.18
CA ASN A 85 18.15 5.68 -7.70
C ASN A 85 17.00 4.90 -8.32
N LEU A 86 15.83 5.52 -8.44
CA LEU A 86 14.66 4.91 -9.09
C LEU A 86 14.94 4.61 -10.57
N GLU A 87 15.51 5.56 -11.32
CA GLU A 87 15.89 5.39 -12.72
C GLU A 87 16.94 4.28 -12.89
N ARG A 88 17.98 4.27 -12.04
CA ARG A 88 19.00 3.21 -12.04
C ARG A 88 18.39 1.84 -11.76
N ALA A 89 17.46 1.75 -10.80
CA ALA A 89 16.77 0.51 -10.47
C ALA A 89 15.90 0.04 -11.64
N ALA A 90 15.13 0.95 -12.26
CA ALA A 90 14.30 0.64 -13.42
C ALA A 90 15.14 0.18 -14.63
N PHE A 91 16.34 0.76 -14.84
CA PHE A 91 17.26 0.32 -15.87
C PHE A 91 17.78 -1.10 -15.62
N LYS A 92 18.19 -1.41 -14.37
CA LYS A 92 18.69 -2.75 -14.01
C LYS A 92 17.58 -3.81 -13.95
N VAL A 93 16.38 -3.40 -13.56
CA VAL A 93 15.22 -4.29 -13.36
C VAL A 93 14.01 -3.65 -14.05
N PRO A 94 13.86 -3.79 -15.39
CA PRO A 94 12.76 -3.20 -16.15
C PRO A 94 11.37 -3.62 -15.64
N GLN A 95 11.29 -4.78 -14.98
CA GLN A 95 10.07 -5.31 -14.37
C GLN A 95 9.50 -4.40 -13.26
N LEU A 96 10.33 -3.54 -12.64
CA LEU A 96 9.87 -2.53 -11.68
C LEU A 96 8.83 -1.58 -12.29
N LEU A 97 8.89 -1.34 -13.59
CA LEU A 97 7.91 -0.49 -14.28
C LEU A 97 6.50 -1.08 -14.24
N LYS A 98 6.35 -2.41 -14.08
CA LYS A 98 5.04 -3.07 -13.88
C LYS A 98 4.45 -2.80 -12.49
N MET A 99 5.28 -2.39 -11.54
CA MET A 99 4.87 -1.98 -10.19
C MET A 99 4.54 -0.48 -10.12
N VAL A 100 4.79 0.28 -11.18
CA VAL A 100 4.45 1.71 -11.26
C VAL A 100 3.08 1.87 -11.90
N VAL A 101 2.32 2.84 -11.41
CA VAL A 101 1.03 3.18 -11.96
C VAL A 101 0.83 4.69 -12.05
N SER A 102 0.09 5.14 -13.06
CA SER A 102 -0.30 6.55 -13.19
C SER A 102 -1.26 6.94 -12.06
N ARG A 103 -1.25 8.21 -11.64
CA ARG A 103 -2.29 8.75 -10.74
C ARG A 103 -3.68 8.78 -11.40
N VAL A 104 -3.71 8.92 -12.72
CA VAL A 104 -4.93 9.04 -13.52
C VAL A 104 -5.45 7.65 -13.94
N ILE A 105 -5.36 6.64 -13.06
CA ILE A 105 -6.06 5.38 -13.37
C ILE A 105 -7.56 5.71 -13.39
N PRO A 106 -8.29 5.41 -14.47
CA PRO A 106 -9.73 5.49 -14.42
C PRO A 106 -10.23 4.56 -13.32
N ILE A 107 -11.04 5.06 -12.38
CA ILE A 107 -11.70 4.21 -11.37
C ILE A 107 -12.46 3.08 -12.08
N ALA A 108 -12.99 3.35 -13.28
CA ALA A 108 -13.59 2.36 -14.17
C ALA A 108 -12.67 1.18 -14.55
N SER A 109 -11.36 1.37 -14.64
CA SER A 109 -10.40 0.28 -14.85
C SER A 109 -10.17 -0.53 -13.57
N LEU A 110 -10.39 0.07 -12.40
CA LEU A 110 -10.31 -0.60 -11.10
C LEU A 110 -11.61 -1.33 -10.74
N THR A 111 -12.76 -0.90 -11.26
CA THR A 111 -14.05 -1.59 -11.04
C THR A 111 -14.12 -2.97 -11.71
N PHE A 112 -13.26 -3.26 -12.70
CA PHE A 112 -13.07 -4.64 -13.19
C PHE A 112 -12.59 -5.61 -12.10
N TYR A 113 -12.01 -5.09 -11.01
CA TYR A 113 -11.58 -5.84 -9.84
C TYR A 113 -12.67 -5.92 -8.75
N GLY A 114 -13.94 -5.63 -9.07
CA GLY A 114 -15.05 -5.73 -8.12
C GLY A 114 -15.24 -4.45 -7.30
N ARG A 115 -14.74 -4.42 -6.06
CA ARG A 115 -14.95 -3.29 -5.14
C ARG A 115 -13.75 -2.35 -5.12
N VAL A 116 -13.98 -1.05 -5.12
CA VAL A 116 -12.93 -0.02 -4.93
C VAL A 116 -13.14 0.68 -3.59
N ILE A 117 -12.10 0.73 -2.76
CA ILE A 117 -12.09 1.44 -1.48
C ILE A 117 -11.00 2.50 -1.53
N ILE A 118 -11.35 3.76 -1.28
CA ILE A 118 -10.43 4.89 -1.38
C ILE A 118 -10.11 5.39 0.03
N PHE A 119 -8.83 5.38 0.38
CA PHE A 119 -8.31 6.00 1.59
C PHE A 119 -7.86 7.44 1.31
N PRO A 120 -8.09 8.36 2.27
CA PRO A 120 -7.74 9.77 2.12
C PRO A 120 -6.24 10.06 1.96
#